data_AF-A0A0P9UUM2-F1
#
_entry.id   AF-A0A0P9UUM2-F1
#
_cell.length_a   1.000
_cell.length_b   1.000
_cell.length_c   1.000
_cell.angle_alpha   90.00
_cell.angle_beta   90.00
_cell.angle_gamma   90.00
#
_symmetry.space_group_name_H-M   'P 1'
#
loop_
_entity.id
_entity.type
_entity.pdbx_description
1 polymer ?
#
loop_
_entity_poly.entity_id
_entity_poly.type
_entity_poly.pdbx_seq_one_letter_code
_entity_poly.pdbx_strand_id
1 'polypeptide(L)'
;MYHFPLVWLRPPKGPLWELNRRTGLVTIFDYKRHRKEGVIDEFVAPFYEFDAYMTTTHNLHGPTYGLLLQHRYEDRKINFHMLMNADDFQQRPCALWDFLQ
;
A
#
# COMPACT_ATOMS: atom_id res chain seq x y z
N MET A 1 12.97 40.93 20.75
CA MET A 1 13.18 40.21 19.48
C MET A 1 12.90 38.73 19.73
N TYR A 2 11.79 38.21 19.23
CA TYR A 2 11.46 36.79 19.36
C TYR A 2 12.20 36.01 18.29
N HIS A 3 13.11 35.13 18.72
CA HIS A 3 13.83 34.21 17.86
C HIS A 3 12.88 33.04 17.57
N PHE A 4 12.16 33.09 16.45
CA PHE A 4 11.38 31.94 15.98
C PHE A 4 12.37 30.83 15.63
N PRO A 5 12.35 29.66 16.28
CA PRO A 5 13.19 28.57 15.85
C PRO A 5 12.74 28.17 14.45
N LEU A 6 13.68 28.09 13.49
CA LEU A 6 13.47 27.41 12.22
C LEU A 6 13.25 25.92 12.51
N VAL A 7 12.04 25.57 12.94
CA VAL A 7 11.56 24.20 12.90
C VAL A 7 11.53 23.85 11.42
N TRP A 8 12.41 22.94 11.01
CA TRP A 8 12.42 22.37 9.68
C TRP A 8 11.11 21.60 9.46
N LEU A 9 10.04 22.32 9.10
CA LEU A 9 8.78 21.77 8.64
C LEU A 9 9.04 21.15 7.27
N ARG A 10 9.51 19.90 7.28
CA ARG A 10 9.56 19.10 6.06
C ARG A 10 8.14 18.75 5.69
N PRO A 11 7.75 18.91 4.41
CA PRO A 11 6.45 18.44 3.97
C PRO A 11 6.30 16.96 4.33
N PRO A 12 5.10 16.53 4.78
CA PRO A 12 4.86 15.14 5.11
C PRO A 12 5.16 14.26 3.89
N LYS A 13 5.58 13.01 4.13
CA LYS A 13 5.73 12.03 3.04
C LYS A 13 4.38 11.90 2.32
N GLY A 14 4.41 11.97 1.00
CA GLY A 14 3.23 11.78 0.16
C GLY A 14 2.68 10.35 0.24
N PRO A 15 1.65 10.03 -0.57
CA PRO A 15 1.08 8.69 -0.62
C PRO A 15 2.14 7.66 -1.04
N LEU A 16 2.07 6.44 -0.51
CA LEU A 16 2.97 5.35 -0.92
C LEU A 16 2.57 4.77 -2.28
N TRP A 17 1.29 4.86 -2.63
CA TRP A 17 0.74 4.36 -3.87
C TRP A 17 -0.55 5.10 -4.23
N GLU A 18 -0.94 5.07 -5.50
CA GLU A 18 -2.19 5.61 -6.03
C GLU A 18 -2.84 4.58 -6.95
N LEU A 19 -4.16 4.40 -6.81
CA LEU A 19 -4.98 3.63 -7.74
C LEU A 19 -5.91 4.58 -8.49
N ASN A 20 -5.71 4.73 -9.80
CA ASN A 20 -6.52 5.63 -10.60
C ASN A 20 -7.60 4.85 -11.36
N ARG A 21 -8.84 4.91 -10.88
CA ARG A 21 -10.00 4.24 -11.52
C ARG A 21 -10.32 4.74 -12.92
N ARG A 22 -9.90 5.96 -13.29
CA ARG A 22 -10.23 6.58 -14.58
C ARG A 22 -9.26 6.13 -15.66
N THR A 23 -7.97 6.04 -15.32
CA THR A 23 -6.92 5.62 -16.26
C THR A 23 -6.64 4.11 -16.18
N GLY A 24 -7.02 3.45 -15.08
CA GLY A 24 -6.68 2.05 -14.81
C GLY A 24 -5.22 1.85 -14.43
N LEU A 25 -4.50 2.93 -14.07
CA LEU A 25 -3.09 2.89 -13.70
C LEU A 25 -2.91 2.79 -12.18
N VAL A 26 -1.83 2.12 -11.80
CA VAL A 26 -1.31 1.98 -10.45
C VAL A 26 0.04 2.68 -10.40
N THR A 27 0.19 3.63 -9.49
CA THR A 27 1.46 4.32 -9.24
C THR A 27 1.98 3.92 -7.88
N ILE A 28 3.25 3.52 -7.79
CA ILE A 28 3.96 3.21 -6.55
C ILE A 28 5.12 4.19 -6.40
N PHE A 29 5.15 4.91 -5.28
CA PHE A 29 6.15 5.93 -5.01
C PHE A 29 7.30 5.36 -4.15
N ASP A 30 8.55 5.47 -4.64
CA ASP A 30 9.74 5.08 -3.90
C ASP A 30 10.46 6.33 -3.36
N TYR A 31 10.42 6.45 -2.02
CA TYR A 31 10.98 7.57 -1.27
C TYR A 31 12.41 7.33 -0.77
N LYS A 32 13.12 6.28 -1.21
CA LYS A 32 14.49 5.97 -0.75
C LYS A 32 15.46 7.14 -0.97
N ARG A 33 15.38 7.78 -2.13
CA ARG A 33 16.27 8.89 -2.52
C ARG A 33 15.74 10.27 -2.13
N HIS A 34 14.45 10.37 -1.83
CA HIS A 34 13.77 11.63 -1.50
C HIS A 34 14.45 12.41 -0.35
N ARG A 35 14.96 11.71 0.67
CA ARG A 35 15.60 12.38 1.82
C ARG A 35 16.94 13.05 1.46
N LYS A 36 17.66 12.54 0.47
CA LYS A 36 19.01 12.99 0.09
C LYS A 36 19.01 13.87 -1.15
N GLU A 37 18.25 13.49 -2.17
CA GLU A 37 18.27 14.10 -3.51
C GLU A 37 16.99 14.89 -3.81
N GLY A 38 15.95 14.78 -2.98
CA GLY A 38 14.64 15.39 -3.23
C GLY A 38 13.84 14.71 -4.34
N VAL A 39 14.37 13.66 -4.96
CA VAL A 39 13.73 12.92 -6.05
C VAL A 39 12.83 11.81 -5.48
N ILE A 40 11.62 11.71 -6.00
CA ILE A 40 10.67 10.62 -5.75
C ILE A 40 10.67 9.78 -7.03
N ASP A 41 11.06 8.51 -6.91
CA ASP A 41 10.97 7.58 -8.04
C ASP A 41 9.53 7.04 -8.12
N GLU A 42 9.04 6.85 -9.33
CA GLU A 42 7.68 6.37 -9.59
C GLU A 42 7.72 5.10 -10.43
N PHE A 43 6.95 4.10 -10.00
CA PHE A 43 6.66 2.92 -10.81
C PHE A 43 5.18 2.98 -11.22
N VAL A 44 4.92 2.99 -12.53
CA VAL A 44 3.57 3.07 -13.09
C VAL A 44 3.30 1.84 -13.92
N ALA A 45 2.23 1.11 -13.60
CA ALA A 45 1.80 -0.07 -14.34
C ALA A 45 0.27 -0.15 -14.37
N PRO A 46 -0.34 -0.81 -15.38
CA PRO A 46 -1.78 -0.97 -15.43
C PRO A 46 -2.27 -1.97 -14.37
N PHE A 47 -3.47 -1.74 -13.82
CA PHE A 47 -4.03 -2.53 -12.72
C PHE A 47 -4.16 -4.03 -13.03
N TYR A 48 -4.43 -4.41 -14.29
CA TYR A 48 -4.60 -5.81 -14.67
C TYR A 48 -3.30 -6.63 -14.62
N GLU A 49 -2.13 -5.98 -14.46
CA GLU A 49 -0.83 -6.62 -14.25
C GLU A 49 -0.57 -6.97 -12.79
N PHE A 50 -1.50 -6.63 -11.89
CA PHE A 50 -1.43 -6.97 -10.47
C PHE A 50 -2.35 -8.13 -10.14
N ASP A 51 -1.82 -9.08 -9.39
CA ASP A 51 -2.59 -10.17 -8.81
C ASP A 51 -2.85 -9.90 -7.33
N ALA A 52 -4.03 -10.32 -6.87
CA ALA A 52 -4.44 -10.19 -5.48
C ALA A 52 -4.06 -11.44 -4.68
N TYR A 53 -3.38 -11.23 -3.56
CA TYR A 53 -2.97 -12.26 -2.62
C TYR A 53 -3.49 -11.95 -1.22
N MET A 54 -3.77 -13.01 -0.46
CA MET A 54 -4.09 -12.91 0.95
C MET A 54 -2.86 -13.29 1.78
N THR A 55 -2.49 -12.42 2.71
CA THR A 55 -1.40 -12.68 3.66
C THR A 55 -1.97 -12.92 5.05
N THR A 56 -1.47 -13.95 5.74
CA THR A 56 -1.82 -14.25 7.13
C THR A 56 -0.65 -13.94 8.03
N THR A 57 -0.82 -13.02 8.98
CA THR A 57 0.17 -12.72 10.01
C THR A 57 -0.35 -13.19 11.37
N HIS A 58 0.41 -14.03 12.04
CA HIS A 58 0.07 -14.49 13.40
C HIS A 58 0.58 -13.48 14.42
N ASN A 59 -0.33 -12.80 15.11
CA ASN A 59 -0.02 -11.87 16.18
C ASN A 59 -0.46 -12.45 17.53
N LEU A 60 -0.02 -11.84 18.64
CA LEU A 60 -0.40 -12.23 20.00
C LEU A 60 -1.92 -12.19 20.24
N HIS A 61 -2.64 -11.39 19.45
CA HIS A 61 -4.10 -11.22 19.51
C HIS A 61 -4.87 -12.15 18.55
N GLY A 62 -4.18 -13.00 17.78
CA GLY A 62 -4.80 -13.89 16.80
C GLY A 62 -4.26 -13.71 15.37
N PRO A 63 -4.75 -14.52 14.40
CA PRO A 63 -4.39 -14.39 13.00
C PRO A 63 -5.03 -13.15 12.38
N THR A 64 -4.21 -12.24 11.85
CA THR A 64 -4.67 -11.09 11.08
C THR A 64 -4.54 -11.40 9.59
N TYR A 65 -5.60 -11.11 8.84
CA TYR A 65 -5.61 -11.25 7.39
C TYR A 65 -5.35 -9.90 6.73
N GLY A 66 -4.48 -9.91 5.72
CA GLY A 66 -4.11 -8.75 4.92
C GLY A 66 -4.36 -9.01 3.44
N LEU A 67 -4.80 -8.00 2.72
CA LEU A 67 -4.84 -8.02 1.26
C LEU A 67 -3.56 -7.39 0.70
N LEU A 68 -2.97 -8.05 -0.31
CA LEU A 68 -1.77 -7.60 -1.01
C LEU A 68 -2.06 -7.59 -2.52
N LEU A 69 -1.65 -6.55 -3.23
CA LEU A 69 -1.49 -6.61 -4.67
C LEU A 69 -0.01 -6.78 -5.01
N GLN A 70 0.30 -7.74 -5.88
CA GLN A 70 1.66 -7.98 -6.34
C GLN A 70 1.70 -7.91 -7.87
N HIS A 71 2.67 -7.17 -8.39
CA HIS A 71 2.89 -7.04 -9.82
C HIS A 71 3.45 -8.35 -10.41
N ARG A 72 2.95 -8.76 -11.58
CA ARG A 72 3.34 -10.03 -12.20
C ARG A 72 4.79 -10.10 -12.67
N TYR A 73 5.30 -8.98 -13.19
CA TYR A 73 6.60 -8.97 -13.89
C TYR A 73 7.74 -8.36 -13.07
N GLU A 74 7.42 -7.63 -12.02
CA GLU A 74 8.41 -6.95 -11.17
C GLU A 74 8.12 -7.25 -9.70
N ASP A 75 9.16 -7.21 -8.86
CA ASP A 75 9.02 -7.35 -7.40
C ASP A 75 8.46 -6.06 -6.76
N ARG A 76 7.25 -5.69 -7.18
CA ARG A 76 6.50 -4.53 -6.68
C ARG A 76 5.24 -5.05 -6.01
N LYS A 77 5.01 -4.59 -4.77
CA LYS A 77 3.88 -5.02 -3.94
C LYS A 77 3.25 -3.85 -3.20
N ILE A 78 1.93 -3.87 -3.11
CA ILE A 78 1.12 -2.90 -2.40
C ILE A 78 0.37 -3.63 -1.30
N ASN A 79 0.61 -3.24 -0.05
CA ASN A 79 -0.06 -3.80 1.10
C ASN A 79 -1.28 -2.95 1.48
N PHE A 80 -2.46 -3.57 1.46
CA PHE A 80 -3.74 -2.96 1.82
C PHE A 80 -4.11 -3.15 3.28
N HIS A 81 -3.19 -3.63 4.13
CA HIS A 81 -3.42 -3.79 5.56
C HIS A 81 -3.95 -2.51 6.22
N MET A 82 -3.53 -1.32 5.76
CA MET A 82 -4.03 -0.04 6.27
C MET A 82 -5.49 0.28 5.90
N LEU A 83 -6.05 -0.36 4.86
CA LEU A 83 -7.45 -0.18 4.48
C LEU A 83 -8.38 -1.17 5.18
N MET A 84 -7.84 -2.24 5.76
CA MET A 84 -8.63 -3.24 6.46
C MET A 84 -8.56 -2.93 7.96
N ASN A 85 -9.72 -2.82 8.60
CA ASN A 85 -9.75 -2.79 10.06
C ASN A 85 -9.17 -4.11 10.58
N ALA A 86 -8.57 -4.07 11.77
CA ALA A 86 -8.24 -5.27 12.51
C ALA A 86 -9.55 -5.93 12.97
N ASP A 87 -10.26 -6.55 12.03
CA ASP A 87 -11.47 -7.27 12.34
C ASP A 87 -11.08 -8.63 12.93
N ASP A 88 -11.76 -8.99 14.02
CA ASP A 88 -11.87 -10.35 14.53
C ASP A 88 -12.70 -11.17 13.53
N PHE A 89 -12.17 -11.38 12.32
CA PHE A 89 -12.76 -12.25 11.34
C PHE A 89 -12.85 -13.67 11.92
N GLN A 90 -14.01 -14.02 12.47
CA GLN A 90 -14.31 -15.38 12.93
C GLN A 90 -14.32 -16.38 11.76
N GLN A 91 -14.50 -15.88 10.53
CA GLN A 91 -14.51 -16.66 9.30
C GLN A 91 -13.31 -16.32 8.42
N ARG A 92 -12.76 -17.33 7.75
CA ARG A 92 -11.65 -17.16 6.81
C ARG A 92 -12.09 -16.22 5.67
N PRO A 93 -11.30 -15.18 5.32
CA PRO A 93 -11.61 -14.37 4.15
C PRO A 93 -11.56 -15.23 2.90
N CYS A 94 -12.57 -15.06 2.07
CA CYS A 94 -12.77 -15.77 0.81
C CYS A 94 -13.10 -14.72 -0.25
N ALA A 95 -12.75 -15.02 -1.50
CA ALA A 95 -13.10 -14.13 -2.58
C ALA A 95 -14.58 -14.33 -2.91
N LEU A 96 -15.28 -13.25 -3.26
CA LEU A 96 -16.72 -13.33 -3.55
C LEU A 96 -17.03 -14.31 -4.69
N TRP A 97 -16.13 -14.43 -5.66
CA TRP A 97 -16.25 -15.37 -6.77
C TRP A 97 -16.12 -16.84 -6.36
N ASP A 98 -15.59 -17.15 -5.18
CA ASP A 98 -15.56 -18.52 -4.65
C ASP A 98 -16.99 -19.04 -4.37
N PHE A 99 -17.98 -18.13 -4.26
CA PHE A 99 -19.39 -18.46 -4.03
C PHE A 99 -20.24 -18.50 -5.30
N LEU A 100 -19.67 -18.14 -6.46
CA LEU A 100 -20.37 -18.21 -7.74
C LEU A 100 -20.20 -19.62 -8.30
N GLN A 101 -21.07 -20.55 -7.89
CA GLN A 101 -21.16 -21.92 -8.42
C GLN A 101 -22.18 -22.03 -9.55
#